data_AF-A0A2V9VK86-F1
#
_entry.id   AF-A0A2V9VK86-F1
#
_cell.length_a   1.000
_cell.length_b   1.000
_cell.length_c   1.000
_cell.angle_alpha   90.00
_cell.angle_beta   90.00
_cell.angle_gamma   90.00
#
_symmetry.space_group_name_H-M   'P 1'
#
loop_
_entity.id
_entity.type
_entity.pdbx_description
1 polymer ?
#
loop_
_entity_poly.entity_id
_entity_poly.type
_entity_poly.pdbx_seq_one_letter_code
_entity_poly.pdbx_strand_id
1 'polypeptide(L)'
;RAQLLRLTAPEMTVLVGGLRVLGANAGNSKHGVFTKKPETLTNDFFVNLLDMSTQWQPSNESNGSGTVYEGRDRKTNEVKWTGTRVDLIFGSHSQLRALAEVYACADSKEKFVKDFVAAWSKVMNHDRFDVA
;
A
#
# COMPACT_ATOMS: atom_id res chain seq x y z
N ARG A 1 -3.38 10.97 7.68
CA ARG A 1 -4.55 11.83 8.02
C ARG A 1 -5.59 11.76 6.89
N ALA A 2 -6.25 10.61 6.69
CA ALA A 2 -7.19 10.42 5.58
C ALA A 2 -8.48 11.27 5.71
N GLN A 3 -8.89 11.58 6.94
CA GLN A 3 -10.10 12.38 7.24
C GLN A 3 -10.12 13.77 6.57
N LEU A 4 -8.95 14.39 6.37
CA LEU A 4 -8.86 15.71 5.73
C LEU A 4 -9.22 15.64 4.24
N LEU A 5 -9.02 14.48 3.62
CA LEU A 5 -9.38 14.20 2.24
C LEU A 5 -10.76 13.54 2.12
N ARG A 6 -11.56 13.48 3.20
CA ARG A 6 -12.91 12.87 3.21
C ARG A 6 -12.96 11.46 2.58
N LEU A 7 -11.88 10.69 2.81
CA LEU A 7 -11.74 9.32 2.34
C LEU A 7 -12.28 8.33 3.36
N THR A 8 -12.99 7.33 2.86
CA THR A 8 -13.35 6.13 3.61
C THR A 8 -12.15 5.20 3.75
N ALA A 9 -12.23 4.23 4.68
CA ALA A 9 -11.15 3.25 4.86
C ALA A 9 -10.86 2.42 3.59
N PRO A 10 -11.86 1.94 2.81
CA PRO A 10 -11.60 1.26 1.54
C PRO A 10 -10.93 2.15 0.49
N GLU A 11 -11.38 3.40 0.32
CA GLU A 11 -10.79 4.34 -0.63
C GLU A 11 -9.32 4.65 -0.27
N MET A 12 -9.04 4.87 1.01
CA MET A 12 -7.68 5.08 1.50
C MET A 12 -6.80 3.85 1.25
N THR A 13 -7.35 2.64 1.44
CA THR A 13 -6.64 1.38 1.21
C THR A 13 -6.21 1.24 -0.24
N VAL A 14 -7.13 1.37 -1.19
CA VAL A 14 -6.80 1.26 -2.63
C VAL A 14 -5.82 2.33 -3.07
N LEU A 15 -6.00 3.58 -2.62
CA LEU A 15 -5.10 4.67 -2.98
C LEU A 15 -3.67 4.42 -2.51
N VAL A 16 -3.48 3.97 -1.26
CA VAL A 16 -2.13 3.66 -0.78
C VAL A 16 -1.52 2.51 -1.57
N GLY A 17 -2.24 1.41 -1.77
CA GLY A 17 -1.73 0.26 -2.53
C GLY A 17 -1.35 0.62 -3.98
N GLY A 18 -2.20 1.40 -4.65
CA GLY A 18 -1.97 1.84 -6.04
C GLY A 18 -0.82 2.83 -6.17
N LEU A 19 -0.73 3.82 -5.29
CA LEU A 19 0.37 4.79 -5.32
C LEU A 19 1.73 4.14 -5.05
N ARG A 20 1.77 3.09 -4.23
CA ARG A 20 3.00 2.32 -3.98
C ARG A 20 3.49 1.59 -5.21
N VAL A 21 2.63 0.87 -5.91
CA VAL A 21 3.04 0.14 -7.14
C VAL A 21 3.37 1.08 -8.29
N LEU A 22 2.74 2.26 -8.33
CA LEU A 22 3.07 3.33 -9.28
C LEU A 22 4.37 4.07 -8.94
N GLY A 23 4.99 3.80 -7.78
CA GLY A 23 6.26 4.41 -7.39
C GLY A 23 6.14 5.88 -6.99
N ALA A 24 4.95 6.36 -6.60
CA ALA A 24 4.68 7.75 -6.23
C ALA A 24 5.21 8.14 -4.83
N ASN A 25 6.38 7.64 -4.47
CA ASN A 25 7.02 7.90 -3.19
C ASN A 25 7.92 9.14 -3.27
N ALA A 26 7.90 9.95 -2.21
CA ALA A 26 8.79 11.10 -2.09
C ALA A 26 10.27 10.66 -2.16
N GLY A 27 11.08 11.43 -2.90
CA GLY A 27 12.51 11.14 -3.07
C GLY A 27 12.81 9.80 -3.76
N ASN A 28 11.86 9.23 -4.51
CA ASN A 28 11.99 7.92 -5.17
C ASN A 28 12.31 6.76 -4.20
N SER A 29 11.89 6.87 -2.94
CA SER A 29 12.06 5.81 -1.95
C SER A 29 11.41 4.51 -2.40
N LYS A 30 12.07 3.38 -2.13
CA LYS A 30 11.57 2.03 -2.43
C LYS A 30 10.66 1.45 -1.35
N HIS A 31 10.44 2.15 -0.25
CA HIS A 31 9.62 1.65 0.84
C HIS A 31 8.16 1.43 0.40
N GLY A 32 7.63 0.25 0.68
CA GLY A 32 6.25 -0.11 0.34
C GLY A 32 6.03 -0.46 -1.13
N VAL A 33 7.05 -0.35 -2.01
CA VAL A 33 6.93 -0.69 -3.45
C VAL A 33 7.03 -2.21 -3.62
N PHE A 34 6.00 -2.93 -3.17
CA PHE A 34 5.96 -4.39 -3.22
C PHE A 34 5.50 -4.90 -4.59
N THR A 35 6.29 -4.61 -5.61
CA THR A 35 6.07 -5.12 -6.96
C THR A 35 7.40 -5.22 -7.70
N LYS A 36 7.45 -6.12 -8.70
CA LYS A 36 8.55 -6.21 -9.66
C LYS A 36 8.28 -5.43 -10.95
N LYS A 37 7.08 -4.84 -11.08
CA LYS A 37 6.65 -4.05 -12.23
C LYS A 37 6.20 -2.66 -11.76
N PRO A 38 7.12 -1.79 -11.31
CA PRO A 38 6.78 -0.41 -10.99
C PRO A 38 6.07 0.27 -12.16
N GLU A 39 5.26 1.29 -11.87
CA GLU A 39 4.49 2.06 -12.87
C GLU A 39 3.35 1.27 -13.54
N THR A 40 3.14 0.01 -13.15
CA THR A 40 1.98 -0.78 -13.57
C THR A 40 0.98 -0.88 -12.43
N LEU A 41 -0.23 -0.35 -12.64
CA LEU A 41 -1.29 -0.40 -11.63
C LEU A 41 -1.80 -1.85 -11.44
N THR A 42 -1.37 -2.47 -10.34
CA THR A 42 -1.69 -3.85 -9.97
C THR A 42 -1.98 -3.95 -8.47
N ASN A 43 -2.64 -5.03 -8.05
CA ASN A 43 -2.88 -5.32 -6.63
C ASN A 43 -1.67 -5.98 -5.93
N ASP A 44 -0.48 -5.96 -6.56
CA ASP A 44 0.75 -6.59 -6.07
C ASP A 44 1.10 -6.16 -4.65
N PHE A 45 0.81 -4.90 -4.29
CA PHE A 45 1.02 -4.39 -2.93
C PHE A 45 0.38 -5.29 -1.87
N PHE A 46 -0.90 -5.64 -2.03
CA PHE A 46 -1.63 -6.44 -1.05
C PHE A 46 -1.24 -7.92 -1.11
N VAL A 47 -1.03 -8.45 -2.32
CA VAL A 47 -0.60 -9.83 -2.52
C VAL A 47 0.74 -10.07 -1.81
N ASN A 48 1.72 -9.19 -2.00
CA ASN A 48 3.04 -9.35 -1.40
C ASN A 48 3.08 -8.97 0.08
N LEU A 49 2.22 -8.05 0.53
CA LEU A 49 2.10 -7.70 1.95
C LEU A 49 1.55 -8.87 2.78
N LEU A 50 0.54 -9.57 2.25
CA LEU A 50 -0.14 -10.67 2.94
C LEU A 50 0.51 -12.04 2.71
N ASP A 51 1.53 -12.11 1.85
CA ASP A 51 2.30 -13.32 1.62
C ASP A 51 3.06 -13.73 2.90
N MET A 52 2.63 -14.86 3.47
CA MET A 52 3.21 -15.44 4.67
C MET A 52 4.63 -15.98 4.46
N SER A 53 5.12 -16.08 3.22
CA SER A 53 6.53 -16.38 2.94
C SER A 53 7.47 -15.27 3.40
N THR A 54 6.95 -14.05 3.56
CA THR A 54 7.71 -12.87 3.99
C THR A 54 7.54 -12.65 5.50
N GLN A 55 8.64 -12.47 6.21
CA GLN A 55 8.67 -12.08 7.62
C GLN A 55 9.15 -10.64 7.76
N TRP A 56 8.42 -9.84 8.51
CA TRP A 56 8.72 -8.44 8.74
C TRP A 56 9.43 -8.23 10.07
N GLN A 57 10.56 -7.52 10.05
CA GLN A 57 11.31 -7.12 11.24
C GLN A 57 11.76 -5.66 11.14
N PRO A 58 11.94 -4.93 12.25
CA PRO A 58 12.55 -3.60 12.23
C PRO A 58 13.96 -3.66 11.61
N SER A 59 14.32 -2.67 10.79
CA SER A 59 15.68 -2.56 10.26
C SER A 59 16.64 -2.06 11.34
N ASN A 60 17.92 -2.42 11.22
CA ASN A 60 18.97 -1.96 12.13
C ASN A 60 19.25 -0.45 12.02
N GLU A 61 18.81 0.18 10.93
CA GLU A 61 18.92 1.64 10.69
C GLU A 61 17.72 2.44 11.23
N SER A 62 16.86 1.80 12.03
CA SER A 62 15.68 2.46 12.62
C SER A 62 16.07 3.47 13.70
N ASN A 63 16.45 4.68 13.26
CA ASN A 63 16.89 5.77 14.12
C ASN A 63 15.79 6.83 14.21
N GLY A 64 15.09 6.92 15.34
CA GLY A 64 14.37 8.11 15.83
C GLY A 64 13.25 8.78 14.99
N SER A 65 13.34 8.87 13.66
CA SER A 65 12.44 9.64 12.79
C SER A 65 11.59 8.80 11.84
N GLY A 66 11.83 7.48 11.75
CA GLY A 66 10.99 6.58 10.97
C GLY A 66 11.39 5.13 11.17
N THR A 67 10.49 4.31 11.72
CA THR A 67 10.73 2.87 11.81
C THR A 67 10.59 2.25 10.42
N VAL A 68 11.72 1.90 9.82
CA VAL A 68 11.80 1.11 8.60
C VAL A 68 11.80 -0.36 8.99
N TYR A 69 11.14 -1.18 8.19
CA TYR A 69 11.03 -2.61 8.37
C TYR A 69 11.56 -3.30 7.13
N GLU A 70 12.24 -4.42 7.33
CA GLU A 70 12.68 -5.32 6.28
C GLU A 70 11.74 -6.53 6.22
N GLY A 71 11.25 -6.82 5.03
CA GLY A 71 10.52 -8.03 4.70
C GLY A 71 11.50 -9.05 4.14
N ARG A 72 11.81 -10.09 4.91
CA ARG A 72 12.76 -11.14 4.54
C ARG A 72 12.03 -12.42 4.16
N ASP A 73 12.59 -13.18 3.22
CA ASP A 73 12.09 -14.52 2.92
C ASP A 73 12.30 -15.43 4.14
N ARG A 74 11.26 -16.15 4.58
CA ARG A 74 11.36 -17.01 5.76
C ARG A 74 12.31 -18.20 5.60
N LYS A 75 12.58 -18.64 4.36
CA LYS A 75 13.44 -19.79 4.10
C LYS A 75 14.89 -19.38 3.89
N THR A 76 15.13 -18.31 3.12
CA THR A 76 16.50 -17.89 2.76
C THR A 76 17.04 -16.76 3.63
N ASN A 77 16.17 -16.08 4.39
CA ASN A 77 16.49 -14.87 5.17
C ASN A 77 16.94 -13.67 4.31
N GLU A 78 16.77 -13.74 2.98
CA GLU A 78 17.11 -12.66 2.06
C GLU A 78 16.10 -11.53 2.15
N VAL A 79 16.57 -10.28 2.07
CA VAL A 79 15.70 -9.10 2.06
C VAL A 79 14.95 -9.04 0.72
N LYS A 80 13.62 -9.20 0.77
CA LYS A 80 12.75 -9.05 -0.40
C LYS A 80 12.26 -7.62 -0.54
N TRP A 81 11.87 -7.01 0.56
CA TRP A 81 11.17 -5.72 0.58
C TRP A 81 11.60 -4.86 1.75
N THR A 82 11.38 -3.55 1.63
CA THR A 82 11.42 -2.63 2.77
C THR A 82 10.10 -1.87 2.85
N GLY A 83 9.63 -1.58 4.05
CA GLY A 83 8.37 -0.91 4.29
C GLY A 83 8.41 -0.06 5.54
N THR A 84 7.48 0.87 5.65
CA THR A 84 7.29 1.71 6.83
C THR A 84 6.07 1.27 7.61
N ARG A 85 5.83 1.89 8.77
CA ARG A 85 4.60 1.70 9.55
C ARG A 85 3.33 1.95 8.73
N VAL A 86 3.37 2.89 7.78
CA VAL A 86 2.22 3.22 6.92
C VAL A 86 1.88 2.06 5.98
N ASP A 87 2.87 1.28 5.58
CA ASP A 87 2.67 0.15 4.67
C ASP A 87 2.22 -1.08 5.46
N LEU A 88 2.86 -1.35 6.60
CA LEU A 88 2.59 -2.54 7.40
C LEU A 88 1.32 -2.47 8.24
N ILE A 89 0.72 -1.29 8.44
CA ILE A 89 -0.55 -1.16 9.17
C ILE A 89 -1.69 -1.93 8.49
N PHE A 90 -1.65 -2.05 7.16
CA PHE A 90 -2.62 -2.84 6.40
C PHE A 90 -2.47 -4.35 6.61
N GLY A 91 -1.34 -4.81 7.13
CA GLY A 91 -1.12 -6.21 7.49
C GLY A 91 -1.38 -6.53 8.97
N SER A 92 -1.41 -5.50 9.84
CA SER A 92 -1.45 -5.66 11.31
C SER A 92 -2.75 -5.18 11.96
N HIS A 93 -3.41 -4.15 11.43
CA HIS A 93 -4.68 -3.67 11.96
C HIS A 93 -5.83 -4.49 11.41
N SER A 94 -6.59 -5.19 12.27
CA SER A 94 -7.62 -6.18 11.87
C SER A 94 -8.58 -5.68 10.77
N GLN A 95 -9.15 -4.49 10.93
CA GLN A 95 -10.07 -3.91 9.93
C GLN A 95 -9.39 -3.58 8.59
N LEU A 96 -8.18 -3.01 8.61
CA LEU A 96 -7.46 -2.69 7.38
C LEU A 96 -6.94 -3.95 6.70
N ARG A 97 -6.60 -4.96 7.49
CA ARG A 97 -6.23 -6.28 7.00
C ARG A 97 -7.38 -6.95 6.27
N ALA A 98 -8.60 -6.89 6.81
CA ALA A 98 -9.77 -7.42 6.11
C ALA A 98 -9.98 -6.75 4.74
N LEU A 99 -9.74 -5.43 4.65
CA LEU A 99 -9.79 -4.71 3.37
C LEU A 99 -8.65 -5.12 2.43
N ALA A 100 -7.43 -5.29 2.96
CA ALA A 100 -6.27 -5.74 2.20
C ALA A 100 -6.48 -7.15 1.65
N GLU A 101 -7.11 -8.05 2.42
CA GLU A 101 -7.42 -9.43 2.02
C GLU A 101 -8.39 -9.44 0.83
N VAL A 102 -9.41 -8.59 0.82
CA VAL A 102 -10.30 -8.42 -0.35
C VAL A 102 -9.49 -8.07 -1.60
N TYR A 103 -8.62 -7.06 -1.54
CA TYR A 103 -7.85 -6.65 -2.71
C TYR A 103 -6.70 -7.59 -3.07
N ALA A 104 -6.27 -8.49 -2.17
CA ALA A 104 -5.27 -9.51 -2.44
C ALA A 104 -5.84 -10.76 -3.13
N CYS A 105 -7.17 -10.94 -3.15
CA CYS A 105 -7.80 -12.06 -3.83
C CYS A 105 -7.48 -12.08 -5.33
N ALA A 106 -7.39 -13.29 -5.91
CA ALA A 106 -6.99 -13.49 -7.30
C ALA A 106 -7.98 -12.87 -8.31
N ASP A 107 -9.25 -12.78 -7.95
CA ASP A 107 -10.36 -12.21 -8.72
C ASP A 107 -10.49 -10.68 -8.59
N SER A 108 -9.73 -10.06 -7.69
CA SER A 108 -9.94 -8.65 -7.30
C SER A 108 -9.09 -7.65 -8.07
N LYS A 109 -8.38 -8.09 -9.13
CA LYS A 109 -7.53 -7.23 -9.98
C LYS A 109 -8.31 -6.11 -10.66
N GLU A 110 -9.40 -6.45 -11.33
CA GLU A 110 -10.23 -5.46 -12.03
C GLU A 110 -10.94 -4.53 -11.05
N LYS A 111 -11.47 -5.10 -9.96
CA LYS A 111 -12.09 -4.33 -8.86
C LYS A 111 -11.10 -3.32 -8.28
N PHE A 112 -9.89 -3.74 -7.97
CA PHE A 112 -8.84 -2.86 -7.44
C PHE A 112 -8.56 -1.67 -8.37
N VAL A 113 -8.42 -1.91 -9.67
CA VAL A 113 -8.18 -0.83 -10.65
C VAL A 113 -9.35 0.15 -10.69
N LYS A 114 -10.59 -0.35 -10.76
CA LYS A 114 -11.80 0.49 -10.78
C LYS A 114 -11.92 1.33 -9.51
N ASP A 115 -11.74 0.72 -8.35
CA ASP A 115 -11.85 1.39 -7.06
C ASP A 115 -10.72 2.41 -6.85
N PHE A 116 -9.49 2.11 -7.32
CA PHE A 116 -8.39 3.06 -7.32
C PHE A 116 -8.68 4.30 -8.17
N VAL A 117 -9.15 4.10 -9.41
CA VAL A 117 -9.48 5.21 -10.31
C VAL A 117 -10.60 6.07 -9.73
N ALA A 118 -11.65 5.44 -9.20
CA ALA A 118 -12.76 6.16 -8.57
C ALA A 118 -12.29 7.02 -7.37
N ALA A 119 -11.47 6.44 -6.49
CA ALA A 119 -10.91 7.16 -5.35
C ALA A 119 -9.95 8.28 -5.79
N TRP A 120 -9.15 8.06 -6.84
CA TRP A 120 -8.26 9.07 -7.40
C TRP A 120 -9.05 10.26 -7.98
N SER A 121 -10.01 9.98 -8.85
CA SER A 121 -10.89 11.00 -9.44
C SER A 121 -11.65 11.79 -8.38
N LYS A 122 -12.10 11.14 -7.30
CA LYS A 122 -12.73 11.82 -6.16
C LYS A 122 -11.79 12.83 -5.51
N VAL A 123 -10.54 12.43 -5.23
CA VAL A 123 -9.54 13.33 -4.61
C VAL A 123 -9.21 14.50 -5.54
N MET A 124 -9.08 14.25 -6.84
CA MET A 124 -8.77 15.30 -7.83
C MET A 124 -9.89 16.33 -8.00
N ASN A 125 -11.14 16.01 -7.61
CA ASN A 125 -12.28 16.91 -7.74
C ASN A 125 -12.71 17.56 -6.41
N HIS A 126 -11.95 17.41 -5.32
CA HIS A 126 -12.34 17.94 -4.00
C HIS A 126 -12.39 19.46 -3.89
N ASP A 127 -11.78 20.18 -4.82
CA ASP A 127 -11.78 21.65 -4.91
C ASP A 127 -12.69 22.19 -6.03
N ARG A 128 -13.35 21.31 -6.80
CA ARG A 128 -14.27 21.67 -7.89
C ARG A 128 -15.65 22.10 -7.38
N PHE A 129 -15.68 23.17 -6.60
CA PHE A 129 -16.92 23.79 -6.10
C PHE A 129 -17.76 24.45 -7.21
N ASP A 130 -17.21 24.56 -8.42
CA ASP A 130 -17.82 25.15 -9.62
C ASP A 130 -18.79 24.20 -10.35
N VAL A 131 -18.75 22.89 -10.09
CA VAL A 131 -19.51 21.86 -10.82
C VAL A 131 -20.58 21.18 -9.94
N ALA A 132 -21.17 21.92 -9.01
CA ALA A 132 -22.16 21.40 -8.05
C ALA A 132 -23.55 21.18 -8.64
#